data_AF-A0A1Z5IBE5-F1
#
_entry.id   AF-A0A1Z5IBE5-F1
#
_cell.length_a   1.000
_cell.length_b   1.000
_cell.length_c   1.000
_cell.angle_alpha   90.00
_cell.angle_beta   90.00
_cell.angle_gamma   90.00
#
_symmetry.space_group_name_H-M   'P 1'
#
loop_
_entity.id
_entity.type
_entity.pdbx_description
1 polymer ?
#
loop_
_entity_poly.entity_id
_entity_poly.type
_entity_poly.pdbx_seq_one_letter_code
_entity_poly.pdbx_strand_id
1 'polypeptide(L)'
;MIETFLIGTYTHKSSEGVYELQLDTEKKQLQNLELVGRAGNPTYVAESKAHKVYAIDAESEDGKKIGGLKVFDAAEKPFKALSKNLIAGPNPAYVAVDEDRQLVFTANYHTGAVIVYKINADGTLTTTDTVKHTGAVGPAPEQQDGPHPHFADLTPDKRLVSCDLGEDTVYLYDLSDEGKLTEKSTFKCAAGFGPRHIVFNTDKNVAYLVGELGSAVDVLDYDAQAGKFTLREELKTIPRDWTEHNGAAAIRLSSDNRFVYVSNRGYNSIATLKVEDNGELSLIDQTPSEGDFPRDFNFNADESFIILVNQNTDNATLYSRDADSGKLTMVQKNFEVPEGVCVAAVK
;
A
#
# COMPACT_ATOMS: atom_id res chain seq x y z
N MET A 1 -10.74 23.52 5.60
CA MET A 1 -9.50 23.11 6.30
C MET A 1 -8.48 22.67 5.25
N ILE A 2 -7.18 22.83 5.50
CA ILE A 2 -6.14 22.27 4.64
C ILE A 2 -5.62 20.98 5.28
N GLU A 3 -5.67 19.89 4.53
CA GLU A 3 -5.07 18.60 4.88
C GLU A 3 -3.91 18.32 3.94
N THR A 4 -2.91 17.59 4.43
CA THR A 4 -1.65 17.35 3.72
C THR A 4 -1.39 15.87 3.52
N PHE A 5 -0.89 15.51 2.34
CA PHE A 5 -0.55 14.15 1.95
C PHE A 5 0.85 14.10 1.36
N LEU A 6 1.56 13.01 1.61
CA LEU A 6 2.78 12.69 0.90
C LEU A 6 2.47 11.83 -0.32
N ILE A 7 3.08 12.18 -1.44
CA ILE A 7 2.97 11.47 -2.69
C ILE A 7 4.31 10.82 -3.03
N GLY A 8 4.33 9.49 -2.97
CA GLY A 8 5.43 8.69 -3.48
C GLY A 8 5.30 8.47 -4.98
N THR A 9 6.41 8.43 -5.69
CA THR A 9 6.45 8.39 -7.17
C THR A 9 7.47 7.38 -7.68
N TYR A 10 7.37 7.00 -8.96
CA TYR A 10 8.59 6.65 -9.70
C TYR A 10 9.37 7.92 -10.06
N THR A 11 10.62 7.78 -10.47
CA THR A 11 11.47 8.88 -10.94
C THR A 11 12.12 8.50 -12.27
N HIS A 12 11.33 7.97 -13.21
CA HIS A 12 11.82 7.54 -14.53
C HIS A 12 11.71 8.64 -15.58
N LYS A 13 10.83 9.63 -15.38
CA LYS A 13 10.58 10.74 -16.29
C LYS A 13 10.90 12.08 -15.62
N SER A 14 9.89 12.76 -15.08
CA SER A 14 9.95 14.14 -14.59
C SER A 14 9.90 14.26 -13.08
N SER A 15 9.46 13.21 -12.38
CA SER A 15 9.46 13.23 -10.92
C SER A 15 10.87 13.19 -10.34
N GLU A 16 11.07 13.92 -9.25
CA GLU A 16 12.36 14.03 -8.55
C GLU A 16 12.36 13.39 -7.14
N GLY A 17 11.24 12.82 -6.70
CA GLY A 17 11.14 12.13 -5.41
C GLY A 17 9.76 12.22 -4.75
N VAL A 18 9.75 12.47 -3.44
CA VAL A 18 8.54 12.60 -2.62
C VAL A 18 7.99 14.02 -2.70
N TYR A 19 6.72 14.13 -3.01
CA TYR A 19 5.99 15.40 -3.03
C TYR A 19 5.03 15.51 -1.84
N GLU A 20 4.71 16.73 -1.47
CA GLU A 20 3.59 17.06 -0.60
C GLU A 20 2.45 17.60 -1.45
N LEU A 21 1.23 17.14 -1.19
CA LEU A 21 -0.02 17.58 -1.82
C LEU A 21 -0.99 18.09 -0.75
N GLN A 22 -1.68 19.19 -1.03
CA GLN A 22 -2.69 19.74 -0.12
C GLN A 22 -4.12 19.54 -0.66
N LEU A 23 -5.03 19.14 0.22
CA LEU A 23 -6.48 19.15 0.01
C LEU A 23 -7.09 20.32 0.78
N ASP A 24 -7.73 21.26 0.08
CA ASP A 24 -8.61 22.26 0.67
C ASP A 24 -10.03 21.68 0.74
N THR A 25 -10.45 21.22 1.92
CA THR A 25 -11.76 20.57 2.11
C THR A 25 -12.95 21.54 2.00
N GLU A 26 -12.73 22.83 2.20
CA GLU A 26 -13.78 23.85 2.07
C GLU A 26 -14.02 24.18 0.61
N LYS A 27 -12.95 24.35 -0.18
CA LYS A 27 -13.05 24.58 -1.62
C LYS A 27 -13.21 23.30 -2.43
N LYS A 28 -13.00 22.15 -1.81
CA LYS A 28 -13.01 20.81 -2.42
C LYS A 28 -12.03 20.72 -3.59
N GLN A 29 -10.77 21.07 -3.35
CA GLN A 29 -9.73 21.04 -4.38
C GLN A 29 -8.37 20.59 -3.85
N LEU A 30 -7.63 19.91 -4.71
CA LEU A 30 -6.20 19.67 -4.61
C LEU A 30 -5.43 20.93 -5.03
N GLN A 31 -4.37 21.25 -4.29
CA GLN A 31 -3.52 22.41 -4.52
C GLN A 31 -2.09 22.17 -3.98
N ASN A 32 -1.16 23.05 -4.36
CA ASN A 32 0.18 23.14 -3.78
C ASN A 32 0.95 21.81 -3.77
N LEU A 33 1.22 21.24 -4.96
CA LEU A 33 2.15 20.14 -5.07
C LEU A 33 3.59 20.68 -4.95
N GLU A 34 4.32 20.24 -3.94
CA GLU A 34 5.69 20.69 -3.67
C GLU A 34 6.64 19.51 -3.50
N LEU A 35 7.81 19.55 -4.15
CA LEU A 35 8.86 18.56 -3.92
C LEU A 35 9.45 18.75 -2.52
N VAL A 36 9.25 17.78 -1.62
CA VAL A 36 9.70 17.86 -0.23
C VAL A 36 10.88 16.95 0.07
N GLY A 37 11.09 15.86 -0.66
CA GLY A 37 12.21 14.94 -0.40
C GLY A 37 12.75 14.27 -1.65
N ARG A 38 14.00 14.54 -2.02
CA ARG A 38 14.65 13.90 -3.18
C ARG A 38 15.07 12.47 -2.85
N ALA A 39 14.54 11.49 -3.56
CA ALA A 39 14.85 10.07 -3.46
C ALA A 39 14.66 9.42 -4.84
N GLY A 40 15.38 8.33 -5.13
CA GLY A 40 15.20 7.56 -6.36
C GLY A 40 14.06 6.57 -6.22
N ASN A 41 13.03 6.68 -7.06
CA ASN A 41 11.85 5.81 -7.03
C ASN A 41 11.24 5.60 -5.62
N PRO A 42 10.84 6.66 -4.88
CA PRO A 42 10.15 6.51 -3.61
C PRO A 42 8.70 6.07 -3.80
N THR A 43 8.52 4.86 -4.31
CA THR A 43 7.22 4.31 -4.75
C THR A 43 6.26 4.00 -3.61
N TYR A 44 6.74 4.04 -2.36
CA TYR A 44 5.93 4.00 -1.16
C TYR A 44 6.61 4.84 -0.07
N VAL A 45 5.80 5.49 0.77
CA VAL A 45 6.28 6.32 1.88
C VAL A 45 5.42 6.08 3.11
N ALA A 46 6.04 6.14 4.29
CA ALA A 46 5.35 6.12 5.56
C ALA A 46 5.90 7.21 6.48
N GLU A 47 5.03 7.87 7.26
CA GLU A 47 5.44 8.84 8.27
C GLU A 47 5.17 8.28 9.68
N SER A 48 6.10 8.52 10.60
CA SER A 48 5.88 8.26 12.03
C SER A 48 5.28 9.46 12.76
N LYS A 49 4.73 9.23 13.95
CA LYS A 49 4.26 10.31 14.86
C LYS A 49 5.36 11.29 15.27
N ALA A 50 6.64 10.94 15.06
CA ALA A 50 7.79 11.81 15.31
C ALA A 50 8.21 12.64 14.08
N HIS A 51 7.34 12.72 13.06
CA HIS A 51 7.58 13.40 11.79
C HIS A 51 8.86 12.91 11.08
N LYS A 52 9.09 11.59 11.13
CA LYS A 52 10.11 10.94 10.30
C LYS A 52 9.44 10.27 9.13
N VAL A 53 9.92 10.57 7.93
CA VAL A 53 9.42 9.97 6.69
C VAL A 53 10.40 8.88 6.26
N TYR A 54 9.88 7.66 6.15
CA TYR A 54 10.58 6.50 5.60
C TYR A 54 10.13 6.35 4.15
N ALA A 55 11.01 6.74 3.23
CA ALA A 55 10.75 6.63 1.80
C ALA A 55 11.56 5.47 1.23
N ILE A 56 10.95 4.73 0.31
CA ILE A 56 11.70 3.83 -0.57
C ILE A 56 12.76 4.63 -1.33
N ASP A 57 13.94 4.06 -1.53
CA ASP A 57 15.02 4.72 -2.25
C ASP A 57 15.81 3.70 -3.08
N ALA A 58 16.20 4.11 -4.28
CA ALA A 58 16.94 3.32 -5.25
C ALA A 58 18.09 4.17 -5.81
N GLU A 59 19.32 3.67 -5.68
CA GLU A 59 20.51 4.33 -6.17
C GLU A 59 21.37 3.36 -7.00
N SER A 60 22.44 3.89 -7.59
CA SER A 60 23.45 3.12 -8.30
C SER A 60 24.81 3.40 -7.70
N GLU A 61 25.49 2.34 -7.25
CA GLU A 61 26.86 2.37 -6.75
C GLU A 61 27.72 1.42 -7.58
N ASP A 62 28.82 1.91 -8.15
CA ASP A 62 29.69 1.15 -9.07
C ASP A 62 28.95 0.42 -10.21
N GLY A 63 27.90 1.06 -10.75
CA GLY A 63 27.05 0.50 -11.81
C GLY A 63 26.13 -0.63 -11.35
N LYS A 64 26.04 -0.90 -10.05
CA LYS A 64 25.13 -1.88 -9.45
C LYS A 64 23.97 -1.16 -8.76
N LYS A 65 22.77 -1.71 -8.92
CA LYS A 65 21.58 -1.22 -8.22
C LYS A 65 21.70 -1.52 -6.72
N ILE A 66 21.45 -0.50 -5.91
CA ILE A 66 21.26 -0.61 -4.47
C ILE A 66 19.90 -0.01 -4.13
N GLY A 67 19.19 -0.62 -3.18
CA GLY A 67 17.83 -0.24 -2.85
C GLY A 67 17.52 -0.46 -1.38
N GLY A 68 16.55 0.28 -0.86
CA GLY A 68 16.17 0.19 0.55
C GLY A 68 15.35 1.39 0.98
N LEU A 69 15.69 1.96 2.13
CA LEU A 69 15.01 3.12 2.70
C LEU A 69 15.92 4.33 2.81
N LYS A 70 15.36 5.50 2.55
CA LYS A 70 15.90 6.80 2.93
C LYS A 70 15.00 7.43 3.98
N VAL A 71 15.61 7.87 5.07
CA VAL A 71 14.89 8.49 6.20
C VAL A 71 15.05 10.00 6.12
N PHE A 72 13.93 10.70 6.22
CA PHE A 72 13.89 12.15 6.29
C PHE A 72 13.31 12.64 7.61
N ASP A 73 13.78 13.81 8.04
CA ASP A 73 13.14 14.63 9.05
C ASP A 73 12.18 15.60 8.36
N ALA A 74 10.88 15.49 8.67
CA ALA A 74 9.82 16.32 8.11
C ALA A 74 9.49 17.55 8.97
N ALA A 75 10.28 17.84 10.01
CA ALA A 75 10.09 19.03 10.85
C ALA A 75 10.30 20.36 10.10
N GLU A 76 11.05 20.36 9.00
CA GLU A 76 11.31 21.52 8.14
C GLU A 76 11.11 21.16 6.68
N LYS A 77 10.81 22.15 5.83
CA LYS A 77 10.68 21.99 4.36
C LYS A 77 11.78 22.76 3.62
N PRO A 78 12.42 22.17 2.60
CA PRO A 78 12.31 20.75 2.20
C PRO A 78 12.83 19.82 3.29
N PHE A 79 12.39 18.57 3.29
CA PHE A 79 12.75 17.58 4.30
C PHE A 79 14.25 17.32 4.34
N LYS A 80 14.79 17.21 5.55
CA LYS A 80 16.21 16.96 5.77
C LYS A 80 16.48 15.46 5.77
N ALA A 81 17.32 14.98 4.86
CA ALA A 81 17.76 13.58 4.88
C ALA A 81 18.58 13.29 6.16
N LEU A 82 18.23 12.22 6.86
CA LEU A 82 18.87 11.76 8.10
C LEU A 82 19.81 10.58 7.83
N SER A 83 19.29 9.54 7.18
CA SER A 83 20.06 8.33 6.89
C SER A 83 19.57 7.62 5.64
N LYS A 84 20.38 6.67 5.18
CA LYS A 84 20.04 5.72 4.13
C LYS A 84 20.40 4.32 4.61
N ASN A 85 19.51 3.37 4.34
CA ASN A 85 19.68 1.96 4.63
C ASN A 85 19.45 1.21 3.31
N LEU A 86 20.43 1.34 2.41
CA LEU A 86 20.42 0.70 1.09
C LEU A 86 21.26 -0.58 1.13
N ILE A 87 20.77 -1.62 0.49
CA ILE A 87 21.47 -2.89 0.31
C ILE A 87 21.62 -3.21 -1.17
N ALA A 88 22.55 -4.11 -1.49
CA ALA A 88 22.72 -4.58 -2.87
C ALA A 88 21.43 -5.23 -3.38
N GLY A 89 20.92 -4.74 -4.51
CA GLY A 89 19.69 -5.22 -5.11
C GLY A 89 18.67 -4.11 -5.41
N PRO A 90 17.49 -4.51 -5.90
CA PRO A 90 16.39 -3.60 -6.18
C PRO A 90 15.76 -3.06 -4.89
N ASN A 91 15.05 -1.93 -5.03
CA ASN A 91 14.32 -1.30 -3.93
C ASN A 91 13.08 -2.12 -3.49
N PRO A 92 12.61 -1.94 -2.24
CA PRO A 92 11.36 -2.52 -1.77
C PRO A 92 10.13 -2.00 -2.54
N ALA A 93 8.97 -2.58 -2.25
CA ALA A 93 7.67 -2.20 -2.80
C ALA A 93 6.71 -1.59 -1.76
N TYR A 94 6.95 -1.80 -0.46
CA TYR A 94 6.10 -1.33 0.64
C TYR A 94 6.93 -0.98 1.87
N VAL A 95 6.44 -0.03 2.67
CA VAL A 95 7.02 0.34 3.97
C VAL A 95 5.92 0.69 4.97
N ALA A 96 6.06 0.22 6.21
CA ALA A 96 5.17 0.53 7.33
C ALA A 96 5.94 0.76 8.64
N VAL A 97 5.28 1.40 9.61
CA VAL A 97 5.87 1.80 10.90
C VAL A 97 5.05 1.21 12.04
N ASP A 98 5.72 0.48 12.94
CA ASP A 98 5.19 0.14 14.27
C ASP A 98 5.65 1.19 15.27
N GLU A 99 4.73 2.09 15.64
CA GLU A 99 4.99 3.16 16.61
C GLU A 99 5.27 2.62 18.02
N ASP A 100 4.63 1.50 18.39
CA ASP A 100 4.69 1.00 19.77
C ASP A 100 6.06 0.35 20.02
N ARG A 101 6.55 -0.43 19.05
CA ARG A 101 7.85 -1.10 19.12
C ARG A 101 9.01 -0.29 18.54
N GLN A 102 8.71 0.86 17.92
CA GLN A 102 9.68 1.67 17.19
C GLN A 102 10.40 0.85 16.10
N LEU A 103 9.61 0.19 15.26
CA LEU A 103 10.09 -0.63 14.14
C LEU A 103 9.59 -0.10 12.80
N VAL A 104 10.32 -0.44 11.74
CA VAL A 104 9.93 -0.24 10.34
C VAL A 104 10.01 -1.57 9.61
N PHE A 105 9.02 -1.86 8.77
CA PHE A 105 8.97 -3.08 7.95
C PHE A 105 9.08 -2.72 6.48
N THR A 106 9.73 -3.57 5.69
CA THR A 106 9.67 -3.48 4.23
C THR A 106 9.31 -4.82 3.60
N ALA A 107 8.49 -4.76 2.55
CA ALA A 107 8.26 -5.89 1.64
C ALA A 107 9.08 -5.67 0.36
N ASN A 108 9.92 -6.64 0.01
CA ASN A 108 10.90 -6.51 -1.07
C ASN A 108 10.53 -7.44 -2.21
N TYR A 109 9.72 -6.92 -3.14
CA TYR A 109 9.13 -7.65 -4.27
C TYR A 109 10.17 -8.50 -5.03
N HIS A 110 11.26 -7.90 -5.50
CA HIS A 110 12.20 -8.60 -6.38
C HIS A 110 13.23 -9.48 -5.64
N THR A 111 13.35 -9.38 -4.31
CA THR A 111 14.30 -10.20 -3.53
C THR A 111 13.63 -11.30 -2.72
N GLY A 112 12.30 -11.36 -2.73
CA GLY A 112 11.53 -12.34 -1.97
C GLY A 112 11.63 -12.16 -0.46
N ALA A 113 11.88 -10.93 0.03
CA ALA A 113 12.25 -10.71 1.43
C ALA A 113 11.34 -9.72 2.17
N VAL A 114 11.11 -10.01 3.46
CA VAL A 114 10.57 -9.07 4.45
C VAL A 114 11.70 -8.67 5.38
N ILE A 115 11.95 -7.37 5.54
CA ILE A 115 13.04 -6.84 6.39
C ILE A 115 12.44 -6.04 7.54
N VAL A 116 12.96 -6.26 8.75
CA VAL A 116 12.60 -5.50 9.95
C VAL A 116 13.77 -4.61 10.35
N TYR A 117 13.46 -3.35 10.64
CA TYR A 117 14.41 -2.37 11.13
C TYR A 117 13.95 -1.82 12.48
N LYS A 118 14.87 -1.63 13.40
CA LYS A 118 14.68 -0.83 14.59
C LYS A 118 14.97 0.64 14.31
N ILE A 119 14.09 1.52 14.79
CA ILE A 119 14.31 2.97 14.81
C ILE A 119 15.20 3.30 16.00
N ASN A 120 16.37 3.85 15.73
CA ASN A 120 17.30 4.32 16.75
C ASN A 120 16.87 5.68 17.30
N ALA A 121 17.40 6.07 18.46
CA ALA A 121 17.06 7.34 19.10
C ALA A 121 17.42 8.58 18.25
N ASP A 122 18.38 8.46 17.33
CA ASP A 122 18.77 9.50 16.38
C ASP A 122 17.96 9.48 15.07
N GLY A 123 16.96 8.60 14.96
CA GLY A 123 16.12 8.41 13.78
C GLY A 123 16.74 7.52 12.70
N THR A 124 17.98 7.05 12.87
CA THR A 124 18.58 6.08 11.94
C THR A 124 17.94 4.69 12.10
N LEU A 125 18.13 3.82 11.11
CA LEU A 125 17.61 2.46 11.15
C LEU A 125 18.72 1.42 11.35
N THR A 126 18.42 0.37 12.10
CA THR A 126 19.26 -0.82 12.24
C THR A 126 18.46 -2.07 11.90
N THR A 127 18.91 -2.84 10.92
CA THR A 127 18.25 -4.10 10.55
C THR A 127 18.30 -5.09 11.72
N THR A 128 17.13 -5.53 12.17
CA THR A 128 16.99 -6.53 13.24
C THR A 128 16.74 -7.91 12.66
N ASP A 129 16.02 -8.02 11.55
CA ASP A 129 15.71 -9.30 10.94
C ASP A 129 15.52 -9.23 9.43
N THR A 130 15.64 -10.38 8.76
CA THR A 130 15.38 -10.53 7.33
C THR A 130 14.87 -11.95 7.07
N VAL A 131 13.60 -12.07 6.68
CA VAL A 131 13.00 -13.34 6.31
C VAL A 131 12.90 -13.41 4.80
N LYS A 132 13.39 -14.50 4.20
CA LYS A 132 13.19 -14.80 2.78
C LYS A 132 12.10 -15.82 2.62
N HIS A 133 11.13 -15.53 1.77
CA HIS A 133 10.16 -16.50 1.32
C HIS A 133 10.82 -17.43 0.28
N THR A 134 10.43 -18.70 0.28
CA THR A 134 11.01 -19.76 -0.56
C THR A 134 9.99 -20.85 -0.90
N GLY A 135 8.70 -20.55 -0.79
CA GLY A 135 7.61 -21.47 -1.08
C GLY A 135 7.40 -21.68 -2.58
N ALA A 136 6.37 -22.45 -2.90
CA ALA A 136 6.03 -22.76 -4.28
C ALA A 136 5.35 -21.57 -4.96
N VAL A 137 5.93 -21.12 -6.07
CA VAL A 137 5.39 -20.04 -6.90
C VAL A 137 4.05 -20.41 -7.54
N GLY A 138 3.23 -19.40 -7.80
CA GLY A 138 1.98 -19.51 -8.53
C GLY A 138 2.19 -19.77 -10.03
N PRO A 139 1.11 -19.99 -10.80
CA PRO A 139 1.18 -20.37 -12.22
C PRO A 139 1.30 -19.18 -13.19
N ALA A 140 1.06 -17.94 -12.75
CA ALA A 140 1.05 -16.78 -13.64
C ALA A 140 2.47 -16.42 -14.12
N PRO A 141 2.62 -15.81 -15.30
CA PRO A 141 3.92 -15.37 -15.81
C PRO A 141 4.69 -14.46 -14.82
N GLU A 142 3.99 -13.54 -14.17
CA GLU A 142 4.51 -12.57 -13.19
C GLU A 142 4.96 -13.22 -11.87
N GLN A 143 4.74 -14.53 -11.70
CA GLN A 143 5.08 -15.30 -10.50
C GLN A 143 6.27 -16.25 -10.73
N GLN A 144 6.61 -16.54 -12.00
CA GLN A 144 7.53 -17.63 -12.32
C GLN A 144 8.99 -17.38 -11.90
N ASP A 145 9.37 -16.12 -11.69
CA ASP A 145 10.74 -15.73 -11.31
C ASP A 145 10.98 -15.76 -9.80
N GLY A 146 9.95 -15.95 -8.97
CA GLY A 146 10.13 -16.27 -7.56
C GLY A 146 9.08 -15.64 -6.63
N PRO A 147 9.39 -15.63 -5.33
CA PRO A 147 8.56 -14.97 -4.31
C PRO A 147 8.60 -13.45 -4.45
N HIS A 148 7.44 -12.82 -4.24
CA HIS A 148 7.25 -11.37 -4.37
C HIS A 148 6.41 -10.78 -3.23
N PRO A 149 6.98 -10.60 -2.02
CA PRO A 149 6.33 -9.86 -0.94
C PRO A 149 6.01 -8.44 -1.41
N HIS A 150 4.72 -8.09 -1.41
CA HIS A 150 4.23 -6.79 -1.82
C HIS A 150 3.64 -5.98 -0.64
N PHE A 151 3.40 -6.61 0.51
CA PHE A 151 2.89 -5.96 1.71
C PHE A 151 3.55 -6.54 2.95
N ALA A 152 3.80 -5.70 3.96
CA ALA A 152 4.27 -6.11 5.28
C ALA A 152 3.83 -5.06 6.31
N ASP A 153 2.78 -5.36 7.08
CA ASP A 153 2.23 -4.46 8.10
C ASP A 153 1.58 -5.26 9.24
N LEU A 154 1.09 -4.55 10.25
CA LEU A 154 0.53 -5.14 11.46
C LEU A 154 -0.91 -5.62 11.27
N THR A 155 -1.21 -6.75 11.89
CA THR A 155 -2.58 -7.18 12.17
C THR A 155 -3.16 -6.42 13.38
N PRO A 156 -4.49 -6.48 13.63
CA PRO A 156 -5.09 -5.85 14.80
C PRO A 156 -4.52 -6.31 16.15
N ASP A 157 -4.08 -7.57 16.24
CA ASP A 157 -3.42 -8.17 17.41
C ASP A 157 -1.88 -8.03 17.38
N LYS A 158 -1.36 -7.14 16.53
CA LYS A 158 0.06 -6.72 16.50
C LYS A 158 1.06 -7.81 16.10
N ARG A 159 0.61 -8.80 15.31
CA ARG A 159 1.47 -9.69 14.49
C ARG A 159 1.86 -8.97 13.21
N LEU A 160 2.84 -9.48 12.47
CA LEU A 160 3.15 -8.99 11.13
C LEU A 160 2.48 -9.90 10.08
N VAL A 161 1.71 -9.32 9.16
CA VAL A 161 1.17 -10.00 7.98
C VAL A 161 1.96 -9.58 6.74
N SER A 162 2.29 -10.55 5.88
CA SER A 162 2.97 -10.31 4.60
C SER A 162 2.22 -10.97 3.46
N CYS A 163 1.95 -10.22 2.39
CA CYS A 163 1.30 -10.75 1.19
C CYS A 163 2.35 -11.00 0.11
N ASP A 164 2.54 -12.27 -0.27
CA ASP A 164 3.46 -12.68 -1.31
C ASP A 164 2.71 -12.98 -2.61
N LEU A 165 2.85 -12.06 -3.57
CA LEU A 165 2.22 -12.17 -4.88
C LEU A 165 2.77 -13.38 -5.65
N GLY A 166 4.08 -13.61 -5.61
CA GLY A 166 4.77 -14.65 -6.35
C GLY A 166 4.35 -16.05 -5.92
N GLU A 167 4.06 -16.22 -4.63
CA GLU A 167 3.71 -17.51 -4.06
C GLU A 167 2.21 -17.73 -3.86
N ASP A 168 1.31 -16.84 -4.29
CA ASP A 168 -0.12 -16.92 -3.93
C ASP A 168 -0.34 -17.12 -2.41
N THR A 169 0.49 -16.53 -1.55
CA THR A 169 0.53 -16.87 -0.12
C THR A 169 0.51 -15.63 0.76
N VAL A 170 -0.30 -15.67 1.81
CA VAL A 170 -0.25 -14.71 2.92
C VAL A 170 0.45 -15.36 4.10
N TYR A 171 1.53 -14.73 4.55
CA TYR A 171 2.31 -15.14 5.71
C TYR A 171 1.87 -14.35 6.94
N LEU A 172 1.79 -15.02 8.09
CA LEU A 172 1.60 -14.38 9.38
C LEU A 172 2.78 -14.72 10.29
N TYR A 173 3.37 -13.71 10.92
CA TYR A 173 4.52 -13.83 11.80
C TYR A 173 4.19 -13.29 13.20
N ASP A 174 4.59 -14.02 14.23
CA ASP A 174 4.82 -13.44 15.55
C ASP A 174 5.99 -12.44 15.47
N LEU A 175 5.79 -11.24 16.03
CA LEU A 175 6.78 -10.16 16.04
C LEU A 175 7.20 -9.84 17.48
N SER A 176 8.49 -10.00 17.79
CA SER A 176 9.04 -9.63 19.10
C SER A 176 9.36 -8.14 19.21
N ASP A 177 9.52 -7.63 20.44
CA ASP A 177 9.91 -6.23 20.71
C ASP A 177 11.33 -5.91 20.21
N GLU A 178 12.20 -6.92 20.08
CA GLU A 178 13.51 -6.81 19.45
C GLU A 178 13.46 -6.83 17.91
N GLY A 179 12.26 -6.91 17.33
CA GLY A 179 12.05 -6.91 15.88
C GLY A 179 12.47 -8.21 15.22
N LYS A 180 12.19 -9.36 15.85
CA LYS A 180 12.38 -10.70 15.29
C LYS A 180 11.06 -11.32 14.83
N LEU A 181 11.08 -11.94 13.66
CA LEU A 181 9.93 -12.61 13.06
C LEU A 181 10.01 -14.13 13.29
N THR A 182 8.90 -14.71 13.72
CA THR A 182 8.72 -16.17 13.78
C THR A 182 7.45 -16.53 13.03
N GLU A 183 7.55 -17.38 12.01
CA GLU A 183 6.38 -17.79 11.21
C GLU A 183 5.34 -18.44 12.13
N LYS A 184 4.12 -17.91 12.08
CA LYS A 184 2.97 -18.42 12.84
C LYS A 184 2.12 -19.36 11.99
N SER A 185 1.76 -18.90 10.80
CA SER A 185 0.94 -19.63 9.85
C SER A 185 1.04 -19.03 8.46
N THR A 186 0.52 -19.77 7.48
CA THR A 186 0.33 -19.29 6.12
C THR A 186 -1.09 -19.57 5.66
N PHE A 187 -1.56 -18.74 4.73
CA PHE A 187 -2.80 -18.95 3.99
C PHE A 187 -2.48 -18.97 2.50
N LYS A 188 -2.82 -20.07 1.83
CA LYS A 188 -2.63 -20.25 0.39
C LYS A 188 -3.89 -19.78 -0.33
N CYS A 189 -3.73 -18.78 -1.19
CA CYS A 189 -4.79 -18.25 -2.05
C CYS A 189 -5.05 -19.20 -3.22
N ALA A 190 -6.09 -18.91 -4.02
CA ALA A 190 -6.28 -19.59 -5.30
C ALA A 190 -5.05 -19.40 -6.21
N ALA A 191 -4.77 -20.39 -7.05
CA ALA A 191 -3.62 -20.34 -7.96
C ALA A 191 -3.79 -19.19 -8.98
N GLY A 192 -2.82 -18.29 -9.04
CA GLY A 192 -2.85 -17.09 -9.89
C GLY A 192 -3.65 -15.93 -9.30
N PHE A 193 -3.95 -15.95 -7.99
CA PHE A 193 -4.61 -14.85 -7.31
C PHE A 193 -3.69 -13.63 -7.15
N GLY A 194 -2.43 -13.88 -6.78
CA GLY A 194 -1.40 -12.86 -6.57
C GLY A 194 -1.74 -11.87 -5.45
N PRO A 195 -1.74 -12.29 -4.17
CA PRO A 195 -2.14 -11.43 -3.06
C PRO A 195 -1.23 -10.23 -2.93
N ARG A 196 -1.81 -9.04 -2.82
CA ARG A 196 -1.08 -7.77 -2.90
C ARG A 196 -1.11 -7.00 -1.60
N HIS A 197 -2.26 -6.46 -1.21
CA HIS A 197 -2.47 -5.67 0.02
C HIS A 197 -3.65 -6.25 0.81
N ILE A 198 -3.72 -5.99 2.13
CA ILE A 198 -4.77 -6.49 3.00
C ILE A 198 -5.23 -5.40 4.00
N VAL A 199 -6.52 -5.36 4.31
CA VAL A 199 -7.10 -4.49 5.37
C VAL A 199 -7.99 -5.31 6.29
N PHE A 200 -8.17 -4.89 7.55
CA PHE A 200 -8.87 -5.65 8.57
C PHE A 200 -10.15 -4.96 9.04
N ASN A 201 -11.23 -5.72 9.17
CA ASN A 201 -12.46 -5.32 9.82
C ASN A 201 -12.59 -6.05 11.16
N THR A 202 -12.22 -5.38 12.25
CA THR A 202 -12.20 -5.96 13.60
C THR A 202 -13.60 -6.25 14.13
N ASP A 203 -14.61 -5.50 13.71
CA ASP A 203 -16.00 -5.69 14.18
C ASP A 203 -16.60 -7.00 13.64
N LYS A 204 -16.12 -7.45 12.47
CA LYS A 204 -16.59 -8.65 11.79
C LYS A 204 -15.60 -9.83 11.90
N ASN A 205 -14.44 -9.64 12.50
CA ASN A 205 -13.32 -10.60 12.53
C ASN A 205 -12.93 -11.10 11.14
N VAL A 206 -12.87 -10.20 10.16
CA VAL A 206 -12.43 -10.54 8.80
C VAL A 206 -11.29 -9.64 8.32
N ALA A 207 -10.58 -10.13 7.32
CA ALA A 207 -9.66 -9.35 6.52
C ALA A 207 -10.09 -9.37 5.05
N TYR A 208 -9.88 -8.26 4.36
CA TYR A 208 -10.12 -8.13 2.93
C TYR A 208 -8.77 -8.08 2.22
N LEU A 209 -8.50 -9.12 1.43
CA LEU A 209 -7.24 -9.32 0.74
C LEU A 209 -7.44 -9.07 -0.76
N VAL A 210 -6.75 -8.08 -1.32
CA VAL A 210 -6.82 -7.84 -2.77
C VAL A 210 -5.79 -8.69 -3.51
N GLY A 211 -6.25 -9.42 -4.53
CA GLY A 211 -5.43 -10.18 -5.46
C GLY A 211 -5.18 -9.38 -6.74
N GLU A 212 -3.92 -9.02 -6.98
CA GLU A 212 -3.50 -8.23 -8.15
C GLU A 212 -3.86 -8.93 -9.45
N LEU A 213 -3.40 -10.16 -9.60
CA LEU A 213 -3.50 -10.95 -10.83
C LEU A 213 -4.92 -11.50 -11.02
N GLY A 214 -5.56 -11.88 -9.91
CA GLY A 214 -6.94 -12.40 -9.90
C GLY A 214 -8.03 -11.35 -10.14
N SER A 215 -7.70 -10.05 -10.08
CA SER A 215 -8.65 -8.93 -10.13
C SER A 215 -9.84 -9.15 -9.20
N ALA A 216 -9.53 -9.49 -7.95
CA ALA A 216 -10.49 -9.97 -6.97
C ALA A 216 -10.13 -9.53 -5.54
N VAL A 217 -11.11 -9.62 -4.66
CA VAL A 217 -10.93 -9.53 -3.21
C VAL A 217 -11.37 -10.85 -2.58
N ASP A 218 -10.48 -11.44 -1.80
CA ASP A 218 -10.83 -12.52 -0.89
C ASP A 218 -11.28 -11.92 0.45
N VAL A 219 -12.44 -12.36 0.93
CA VAL A 219 -12.88 -12.15 2.31
C VAL A 219 -12.37 -13.31 3.14
N LEU A 220 -11.55 -13.02 4.13
CA LEU A 220 -10.90 -14.01 4.99
C LEU A 220 -11.43 -13.91 6.42
N ASP A 221 -11.92 -15.01 6.96
CA ASP A 221 -12.10 -15.17 8.41
C ASP A 221 -10.74 -15.07 9.10
N TYR A 222 -10.60 -14.17 10.08
CA TYR A 222 -9.37 -14.01 10.85
C TYR A 222 -9.55 -14.44 12.30
N ASP A 223 -8.93 -15.56 12.65
CA ASP A 223 -8.81 -16.01 14.04
C ASP A 223 -7.53 -15.46 14.66
N ALA A 224 -7.65 -14.38 15.44
CA ALA A 224 -6.52 -13.73 16.10
C ALA A 224 -5.85 -14.62 17.17
N GLN A 225 -6.61 -15.52 17.83
CA GLN A 225 -6.05 -16.40 18.84
C GLN A 225 -5.21 -17.52 18.21
N ALA A 226 -5.75 -18.13 17.15
CA ALA A 226 -5.02 -19.15 16.40
C ALA A 226 -3.94 -18.52 15.51
N GLY A 227 -4.08 -17.24 15.14
CA GLY A 227 -3.26 -16.57 14.13
C GLY A 227 -3.42 -17.24 12.77
N LYS A 228 -4.65 -17.32 12.26
CA LYS A 228 -4.96 -18.05 11.01
C LYS A 228 -6.04 -17.36 10.19
N PHE A 229 -5.90 -17.43 8.87
CA PHE A 229 -6.92 -17.05 7.91
C PHE A 229 -7.65 -18.27 7.32
N THR A 230 -8.93 -18.11 7.02
CA THR A 230 -9.71 -19.07 6.22
C THR A 230 -10.51 -18.31 5.17
N LEU A 231 -10.52 -18.80 3.93
CA LEU A 231 -11.30 -18.21 2.85
C LEU A 231 -12.80 -18.32 3.16
N ARG A 232 -13.51 -17.20 3.00
CA ARG A 232 -14.96 -17.15 3.08
C ARG A 232 -15.61 -16.90 1.74
N GLU A 233 -15.15 -15.87 1.03
CA GLU A 233 -15.70 -15.41 -0.25
C GLU A 233 -14.58 -14.91 -1.15
N GLU A 234 -14.74 -15.07 -2.47
CA GLU A 234 -13.96 -14.32 -3.48
C GLU A 234 -14.95 -13.48 -4.31
N LEU A 235 -14.65 -12.19 -4.48
CA LEU A 235 -15.44 -11.25 -5.27
C LEU A 235 -14.57 -10.56 -6.34
N LYS A 236 -15.02 -10.55 -7.60
CA LYS A 236 -14.33 -9.81 -8.68
C LYS A 236 -14.50 -8.30 -8.53
N THR A 237 -13.43 -7.56 -8.83
CA THR A 237 -13.39 -6.09 -8.74
C THR A 237 -13.68 -5.39 -10.07
N ILE A 238 -13.83 -6.16 -11.15
CA ILE A 238 -14.05 -5.69 -12.53
C ILE A 238 -15.26 -6.41 -13.17
N PRO A 239 -15.86 -5.86 -14.24
CA PRO A 239 -16.93 -6.54 -14.98
C PRO A 239 -16.50 -7.92 -15.49
N ARG A 240 -17.44 -8.87 -15.50
CA ARG A 240 -17.17 -10.26 -15.94
C ARG A 240 -16.80 -10.38 -17.42
N ASP A 241 -17.16 -9.40 -18.22
CA ASP A 241 -16.90 -9.31 -19.65
C ASP A 241 -15.64 -8.51 -20.00
N TRP A 242 -14.89 -8.02 -19.00
CA TRP A 242 -13.58 -7.40 -19.23
C TRP A 242 -12.53 -8.48 -19.50
N THR A 243 -11.95 -8.45 -20.70
CA THR A 243 -10.95 -9.44 -21.15
C THR A 243 -9.56 -8.86 -21.39
N GLU A 244 -9.42 -7.53 -21.26
CA GLU A 244 -8.12 -6.86 -21.39
C GLU A 244 -7.32 -6.97 -20.08
N HIS A 245 -6.06 -6.52 -20.11
CA HIS A 245 -5.22 -6.49 -18.92
C HIS A 245 -5.91 -5.77 -17.75
N ASN A 246 -5.82 -6.36 -16.55
CA ASN A 246 -6.15 -5.69 -15.31
C ASN A 246 -5.24 -6.19 -14.17
N GLY A 247 -4.87 -5.27 -13.28
CA GLY A 247 -4.17 -5.56 -12.04
C GLY A 247 -4.75 -4.75 -10.89
N ALA A 248 -5.42 -5.40 -9.95
CA ALA A 248 -5.89 -4.73 -8.74
C ALA A 248 -4.70 -4.19 -7.92
N ALA A 249 -4.87 -3.08 -7.20
CA ALA A 249 -3.77 -2.40 -6.54
C ALA A 249 -4.05 -2.07 -5.06
N ALA A 250 -4.49 -0.86 -4.76
CA ALA A 250 -4.74 -0.45 -3.38
C ALA A 250 -6.11 -0.93 -2.92
N ILE A 251 -6.21 -1.26 -1.63
CA ILE A 251 -7.46 -1.59 -0.94
C ILE A 251 -7.54 -0.76 0.34
N ARG A 252 -8.70 -0.14 0.61
CA ARG A 252 -8.95 0.67 1.81
C ARG A 252 -10.34 0.34 2.36
N LEU A 253 -10.46 0.27 3.69
CA LEU A 253 -11.73 0.09 4.41
C LEU A 253 -12.08 1.42 5.10
N SER A 254 -13.33 1.88 4.99
CA SER A 254 -13.78 3.05 5.74
C SER A 254 -13.79 2.78 7.23
N SER A 255 -13.51 3.81 8.04
CA SER A 255 -13.42 3.78 9.50
C SER A 255 -14.69 3.27 10.20
N ASP A 256 -15.84 3.39 9.55
CA ASP A 256 -17.14 2.86 10.00
C ASP A 256 -17.36 1.37 9.66
N ASN A 257 -16.37 0.72 9.04
CA ASN A 257 -16.40 -0.67 8.60
C ASN A 257 -17.51 -1.01 7.57
N ARG A 258 -18.08 -0.01 6.88
CA ARG A 258 -19.22 -0.20 5.95
C ARG A 258 -18.83 -0.37 4.50
N PHE A 259 -17.68 0.14 4.07
CA PHE A 259 -17.29 0.15 2.65
C PHE A 259 -15.82 -0.16 2.43
N VAL A 260 -15.54 -1.02 1.46
CA VAL A 260 -14.20 -1.32 0.95
C VAL A 260 -14.05 -0.71 -0.43
N TYR A 261 -12.90 -0.11 -0.70
CA TYR A 261 -12.55 0.48 -1.98
C TYR A 261 -11.34 -0.24 -2.55
N VAL A 262 -11.36 -0.55 -3.85
CA VAL A 262 -10.23 -1.20 -4.54
C VAL A 262 -9.93 -0.50 -5.84
N SER A 263 -8.67 -0.14 -6.09
CA SER A 263 -8.26 0.40 -7.38
C SER A 263 -7.85 -0.70 -8.36
N ASN A 264 -8.22 -0.53 -9.63
CA ASN A 264 -7.96 -1.45 -10.73
C ASN A 264 -7.12 -0.76 -11.82
N ARG A 265 -5.92 -1.27 -12.10
CA ARG A 265 -5.04 -0.77 -13.18
C ARG A 265 -5.32 -1.53 -14.47
N GLY A 266 -5.63 -0.84 -15.56
CA GLY A 266 -6.12 -1.45 -16.80
C GLY A 266 -7.60 -1.16 -16.99
N TYR A 267 -8.48 -1.66 -16.09
CA TYR A 267 -9.87 -1.21 -16.06
C TYR A 267 -10.03 0.23 -15.55
N ASN A 268 -8.98 0.78 -14.90
CA ASN A 268 -8.81 2.19 -14.54
C ASN A 268 -10.00 2.77 -13.76
N SER A 269 -10.29 2.14 -12.63
CA SER A 269 -11.42 2.51 -11.76
C SER A 269 -11.15 2.25 -10.28
N ILE A 270 -12.00 2.80 -9.42
CA ILE A 270 -12.20 2.39 -8.03
C ILE A 270 -13.49 1.55 -7.97
N ALA A 271 -13.38 0.28 -7.60
CA ALA A 271 -14.52 -0.54 -7.21
C ALA A 271 -14.94 -0.19 -5.78
N THR A 272 -16.21 0.16 -5.59
CA THR A 272 -16.81 0.39 -4.27
C THR A 272 -17.61 -0.85 -3.86
N LEU A 273 -17.22 -1.45 -2.74
CA LEU A 273 -17.78 -2.68 -2.21
C LEU A 273 -18.47 -2.36 -0.88
N LYS A 274 -19.74 -2.71 -0.73
CA LYS A 274 -20.48 -2.62 0.53
C LYS A 274 -20.15 -3.84 1.38
N VAL A 275 -19.85 -3.61 2.66
CA VAL A 275 -19.70 -4.66 3.67
C VAL A 275 -21.08 -5.08 4.17
N GLU A 276 -21.41 -6.35 4.01
CA GLU A 276 -22.66 -6.93 4.50
C GLU A 276 -22.55 -7.33 5.98
N ASP A 277 -23.69 -7.65 6.60
CA ASP A 277 -23.75 -7.94 8.04
C ASP A 277 -22.87 -9.10 8.48
N ASN A 278 -22.72 -10.10 7.61
CA ASN A 278 -21.84 -11.25 7.85
C ASN A 278 -20.36 -10.90 7.61
N GLY A 279 -20.03 -9.78 6.95
CA GLY A 279 -18.68 -9.38 6.57
C GLY A 279 -18.31 -9.67 5.11
N GLU A 280 -19.18 -10.33 4.35
CA GLU A 280 -19.06 -10.51 2.89
C GLU A 280 -19.20 -9.16 2.16
N LEU A 281 -18.87 -9.15 0.87
CA LEU A 281 -18.80 -7.95 0.05
C LEU A 281 -19.82 -7.97 -1.09
N SER A 282 -20.44 -6.83 -1.35
CA SER A 282 -21.26 -6.59 -2.53
C SER A 282 -20.70 -5.43 -3.34
N LEU A 283 -20.38 -5.66 -4.62
CA LEU A 283 -19.99 -4.59 -5.55
C LEU A 283 -21.19 -3.67 -5.81
N ILE A 284 -21.06 -2.38 -5.46
CA ILE A 284 -22.14 -1.39 -5.58
C ILE A 284 -21.86 -0.26 -6.55
N ASP A 285 -20.58 -0.02 -6.89
CA ASP A 285 -20.19 0.98 -7.89
C ASP A 285 -18.80 0.71 -8.46
N GLN A 286 -18.53 1.25 -9.65
CA GLN A 286 -17.21 1.27 -10.29
C GLN A 286 -16.97 2.66 -10.88
N THR A 287 -16.23 3.49 -10.15
CA THR A 287 -15.99 4.88 -10.52
C THR A 287 -14.71 4.99 -11.36
N PRO A 288 -14.73 5.58 -12.57
CA PRO A 288 -13.53 5.78 -13.38
C PRO A 288 -12.46 6.58 -12.63
N SER A 289 -11.18 6.23 -12.78
CA SER A 289 -10.06 6.91 -12.11
C SER A 289 -9.68 8.26 -12.73
N GLU A 290 -10.26 8.58 -13.89
CA GLU A 290 -9.96 9.75 -14.72
C GLU A 290 -8.47 9.84 -15.14
N GLY A 291 -7.81 8.69 -15.27
CA GLY A 291 -6.44 8.53 -15.74
C GLY A 291 -6.10 7.07 -16.00
N ASP A 292 -4.82 6.76 -16.18
CA ASP A 292 -4.34 5.39 -16.44
C ASP A 292 -3.46 4.87 -15.30
N PHE A 293 -3.70 3.61 -14.91
CA PHE A 293 -3.02 2.92 -13.82
C PHE A 293 -3.17 3.61 -12.43
N PRO A 294 -4.38 3.63 -11.85
CA PRO A 294 -4.61 4.10 -10.48
C PRO A 294 -3.94 3.18 -9.44
N ARG A 295 -2.69 3.47 -9.10
CA ARG A 295 -1.87 2.55 -8.30
C ARG A 295 -2.10 2.67 -6.79
N ASP A 296 -2.44 3.86 -6.31
CA ASP A 296 -2.81 4.07 -4.92
C ASP A 296 -3.81 5.22 -4.76
N PHE A 297 -4.53 5.19 -3.65
CA PHE A 297 -5.45 6.24 -3.24
C PHE A 297 -5.61 6.20 -1.71
N ASN A 298 -6.06 7.30 -1.12
CA ASN A 298 -6.30 7.36 0.31
C ASN A 298 -7.50 8.27 0.65
N PHE A 299 -8.10 8.03 1.80
CA PHE A 299 -9.07 8.93 2.39
C PHE A 299 -8.39 10.19 2.93
N ASN A 300 -9.15 11.27 3.02
CA ASN A 300 -8.82 12.36 3.93
C ASN A 300 -9.25 12.03 5.37
N ALA A 301 -8.93 12.88 6.34
CA ALA A 301 -9.06 12.58 7.77
C ALA A 301 -10.48 12.25 8.24
N ASP A 302 -11.51 12.87 7.65
CA ASP A 302 -12.92 12.61 7.96
C ASP A 302 -13.61 11.67 6.96
N GLU A 303 -12.84 11.09 6.03
CA GLU A 303 -13.29 10.19 4.96
C GLU A 303 -14.41 10.75 4.08
N SER A 304 -14.53 12.08 3.98
CA SER A 304 -15.44 12.75 3.05
C SER A 304 -14.87 12.88 1.63
N PHE A 305 -13.56 12.64 1.46
CA PHE A 305 -12.85 12.66 0.19
C PHE A 305 -11.92 11.47 -0.01
N ILE A 306 -11.67 11.13 -1.27
CA ILE A 306 -10.61 10.22 -1.71
C ILE A 306 -9.69 10.96 -2.68
N ILE A 307 -8.39 10.88 -2.43
CA ILE A 307 -7.33 11.33 -3.33
C ILE A 307 -6.73 10.10 -3.99
N LEU A 308 -6.78 10.05 -5.33
CA LEU A 308 -6.23 8.96 -6.14
C LEU A 308 -5.14 9.49 -7.06
N VAL A 309 -4.06 8.72 -7.25
CA VAL A 309 -3.00 9.01 -8.22
C VAL A 309 -2.96 7.97 -9.34
N ASN A 310 -2.88 8.45 -10.58
CA ASN A 310 -2.75 7.63 -11.78
C ASN A 310 -1.30 7.67 -12.27
N GLN A 311 -0.65 6.51 -12.28
CA GLN A 311 0.78 6.38 -12.54
C GLN A 311 1.17 6.85 -13.95
N ASN A 312 0.40 6.44 -14.96
CA ASN A 312 0.84 6.53 -16.36
C ASN A 312 0.44 7.86 -17.02
N THR A 313 -0.61 8.51 -16.50
CA THR A 313 -1.13 9.80 -16.99
C THR A 313 -0.62 11.01 -16.20
N ASP A 314 0.25 10.80 -15.21
CA ASP A 314 0.87 11.86 -14.41
C ASP A 314 -0.16 12.82 -13.78
N ASN A 315 -1.27 12.27 -13.27
CA ASN A 315 -2.34 13.06 -12.66
C ASN A 315 -2.95 12.42 -11.41
N ALA A 316 -3.47 13.28 -10.54
CA ALA A 316 -4.35 12.94 -9.44
C ALA A 316 -5.80 13.33 -9.72
N THR A 317 -6.70 12.58 -9.09
CA THR A 317 -8.15 12.80 -9.11
C THR A 317 -8.67 12.86 -7.67
N LEU A 318 -9.53 13.84 -7.40
CA LEU A 318 -10.23 14.02 -6.13
C LEU A 318 -11.70 13.61 -6.29
N TYR A 319 -12.15 12.75 -5.39
CA TYR A 319 -13.56 12.36 -5.27
C TYR A 319 -14.11 12.81 -3.93
N SER A 320 -15.36 13.24 -3.90
CA SER A 320 -16.16 13.27 -2.68
C SER A 320 -16.80 11.91 -2.45
N ARG A 321 -16.83 11.47 -1.20
CA ARG A 321 -17.45 10.22 -0.75
C ARG A 321 -18.74 10.53 -0.01
N ASP A 322 -19.81 9.87 -0.42
CA ASP A 322 -21.05 9.83 0.36
C ASP A 322 -20.94 8.70 1.41
N ALA A 323 -20.94 9.05 2.70
CA ALA A 323 -20.71 8.08 3.78
C ALA A 323 -21.87 7.08 3.96
N ASP A 324 -23.08 7.40 3.49
CA ASP A 324 -24.24 6.54 3.65
C ASP A 324 -24.35 5.47 2.56
N SER A 325 -24.04 5.84 1.32
CA SER A 325 -24.08 4.97 0.15
C SER A 325 -22.72 4.42 -0.24
N GLY A 326 -21.63 5.00 0.26
CA GLY A 326 -20.25 4.68 -0.10
C GLY A 326 -19.81 5.21 -1.46
N LYS A 327 -20.72 5.76 -2.27
CA LYS A 327 -20.46 6.14 -3.66
C LYS A 327 -19.54 7.34 -3.78
N LEU A 328 -18.80 7.38 -4.88
CA LEU A 328 -17.82 8.43 -5.17
C LEU A 328 -18.35 9.36 -6.26
N THR A 329 -18.20 10.66 -6.06
CA THR A 329 -18.47 11.68 -7.08
C THR A 329 -17.19 12.44 -7.37
N MET A 330 -16.75 12.44 -8.63
CA MET A 330 -15.56 13.18 -9.06
C MET A 330 -15.76 14.68 -8.84
N VAL A 331 -14.78 15.30 -8.17
CA VAL A 331 -14.78 16.73 -7.80
C VAL A 331 -13.76 17.49 -8.65
N GLN A 332 -12.56 16.92 -8.80
CA GLN A 332 -11.49 17.48 -9.59
C GLN A 332 -10.70 16.35 -10.23
N LYS A 333 -10.26 16.55 -11.47
CA LYS A 333 -9.37 15.65 -12.21
C LYS A 333 -8.26 16.42 -12.90
N ASN A 334 -7.25 15.70 -13.38
CA ASN A 334 -6.09 16.26 -14.08
C ASN A 334 -5.28 17.25 -13.21
N PHE A 335 -5.29 17.06 -11.89
CA PHE A 335 -4.30 17.74 -11.04
C PHE A 335 -2.95 17.09 -11.31
N GLU A 336 -1.97 17.84 -11.79
CA GLU A 336 -0.68 17.28 -12.22
C GLU A 336 0.07 16.67 -11.04
N VAL A 337 0.46 15.39 -11.17
CA VAL A 337 1.30 14.65 -10.21
C VAL A 337 2.20 13.72 -11.01
N PRO A 338 3.50 14.00 -11.14
CA PRO A 338 4.37 13.20 -11.99
C PRO A 338 4.56 11.80 -11.39
N GLU A 339 4.21 10.76 -12.16
CA GLU A 339 4.50 9.36 -11.83
C GLU A 339 4.01 8.91 -10.43
N GLY A 340 2.90 9.48 -9.94
CA GLY A 340 2.37 9.23 -8.60
C GLY A 340 1.89 7.78 -8.41
N VAL A 341 2.35 7.13 -7.33
CA VAL A 341 2.05 5.71 -7.04
C VAL A 341 1.79 5.40 -5.57
N CYS A 342 1.89 6.38 -4.67
CA CYS A 342 1.55 6.24 -3.25
C CYS A 342 0.86 7.52 -2.77
N VAL A 343 -0.20 7.38 -1.96
CA VAL A 343 -0.88 8.48 -1.28
C VAL A 343 -0.88 8.19 0.23
N ALA A 344 0.03 8.82 0.95
CA ALA A 344 0.16 8.67 2.40
C ALA A 344 -0.40 9.89 3.13
N ALA A 345 -1.24 9.65 4.14
CA ALA A 345 -1.65 10.72 5.04
C ALA A 345 -0.46 11.13 5.92
N VAL A 346 -0.35 12.43 6.18
CA VAL A 346 0.60 12.98 7.16
C VAL A 346 0.05 12.76 8.57
N LYS A 347 0.90 12.39 9.53
CA LYS A 347 0.49 12.05 10.91
C LYS A 347 0.48 13.21 11.88
#